data_AF-W5TFH4-F1
#
_entry.id   AF-W5TFH4-F1
#
_cell.length_a   1.000
_cell.length_b   1.000
_cell.length_c   1.000
_cell.angle_alpha   90.00
_cell.angle_beta   90.00
_cell.angle_gamma   90.00
#
_symmetry.space_group_name_H-M   'P 1'
#
loop_
_entity.id
_entity.type
_entity.pdbx_description
1 polymer ?
#
loop_
_entity_poly.entity_id
_entity_poly.type
_entity_poly.pdbx_seq_one_letter_code
_entity_poly.pdbx_strand_id
1 'polypeptide(L)'
;MCGERVVSVFAVGSLALGDYRHGRSDVDVTVVVDPALSDAAVLRLADVLSDIDCPATGLELVVYDADVIGRRCDRAGYRLDLNTGPLLPYKVSVDSAVAPAFWYVIDRGVAWQSGKLLYGRAVREVVAAPVFTDQLAAVRASVREHATGAGHLADNQVLNGCRSVVFCRAGQWIAKRAAAQRIATEHSRFRPLIEQALRSFERPRADALSLPASDVRQFLSWVGECVEHGPEEEQPD
;
A
#
# COMPACT_ATOMS: atom_id res chain seq x y z
N MET A 1 -8.40 3.33 25.91
CA MET A 1 -9.40 3.68 24.87
C MET A 1 -9.99 2.44 24.24
N CYS A 2 -9.19 1.58 23.62
CA CYS A 2 -9.66 0.28 23.08
C CYS A 2 -9.50 -0.89 24.08
N GLY A 3 -8.66 -0.76 25.10
CA GLY A 3 -8.55 -1.73 26.21
C GLY A 3 -8.21 -3.15 25.73
N GLU A 4 -8.79 -4.16 26.38
CA GLU A 4 -8.64 -5.58 26.02
C GLU A 4 -9.29 -5.95 24.68
N ARG A 5 -10.00 -5.01 24.02
CA ARG A 5 -10.64 -5.24 22.72
C ARG A 5 -9.68 -5.05 21.54
N VAL A 6 -8.40 -4.72 21.78
CA VAL A 6 -7.36 -4.75 20.74
C VAL A 6 -6.84 -6.17 20.60
N VAL A 7 -7.08 -6.78 19.44
CA VAL A 7 -6.65 -8.16 19.15
C VAL A 7 -5.21 -8.20 18.64
N SER A 8 -4.86 -7.26 17.74
CA SER A 8 -3.52 -7.16 17.18
C SER A 8 -3.25 -5.77 16.63
N VAL A 9 -1.99 -5.35 16.63
CA VAL A 9 -1.49 -4.16 15.95
C VAL A 9 -0.24 -4.56 15.19
N PHE A 10 -0.16 -4.20 13.91
CA PHE A 10 1.00 -4.48 13.09
C PHE A 10 1.27 -3.38 12.08
N ALA A 11 2.56 -3.16 11.79
CA ALA A 11 2.98 -2.29 10.71
C ALA A 11 2.94 -3.03 9.37
N VAL A 12 2.54 -2.32 8.32
CA VAL A 12 2.50 -2.81 6.94
C VAL A 12 3.39 -1.93 6.04
N GLY A 13 3.14 -1.92 4.73
CA GLY A 13 3.80 -1.02 3.79
C GLY A 13 5.33 -1.02 3.86
N SER A 14 5.93 0.16 3.87
CA SER A 14 7.39 0.30 3.72
C SER A 14 8.18 -0.25 4.93
N LEU A 15 7.63 -0.17 6.14
CA LEU A 15 8.24 -0.79 7.33
C LEU A 15 8.25 -2.31 7.22
N ALA A 16 7.13 -2.90 6.81
CA ALA A 16 7.01 -4.35 6.65
C ALA A 16 7.93 -4.92 5.57
N LEU A 17 8.07 -4.19 4.46
CA LEU A 17 8.92 -4.57 3.33
C LEU A 17 10.39 -4.16 3.48
N GLY A 18 10.80 -3.56 4.61
CA GLY A 18 12.18 -3.16 4.86
C GLY A 18 12.67 -2.00 3.99
N ASP A 19 11.75 -1.12 3.56
CA ASP A 19 11.99 -0.02 2.63
C ASP A 19 11.61 1.35 3.21
N TYR A 20 11.44 1.44 4.53
CA TYR A 20 11.14 2.70 5.20
C TYR A 20 12.28 3.71 5.05
N ARG A 21 11.93 4.96 4.71
CA ARG A 21 12.86 6.08 4.61
C ARG A 21 12.31 7.28 5.35
N HIS A 22 13.06 7.73 6.37
CA HIS A 22 12.69 8.93 7.11
C HIS A 22 12.58 10.14 6.18
N GLY A 23 11.54 10.96 6.36
CA GLY A 23 11.23 12.10 5.48
C GLY A 23 10.63 11.75 4.12
N ARG A 24 10.51 10.47 3.76
CA ARG A 24 9.90 10.01 2.49
C ARG A 24 8.70 9.08 2.71
N SER A 25 8.83 8.15 3.64
CA SER A 25 7.80 7.17 3.99
C SER A 25 6.88 7.69 5.08
N ASP A 26 5.61 7.39 4.90
CA ASP A 26 4.61 7.29 5.94
C ASP A 26 4.82 6.00 6.75
N VAL A 27 4.06 5.90 7.84
CA VAL A 27 3.96 4.72 8.68
C VAL A 27 2.58 4.16 8.51
N ASP A 28 2.49 2.97 7.93
CA ASP A 28 1.25 2.23 7.73
C ASP A 28 1.00 1.28 8.90
N VAL A 29 -0.09 1.46 9.63
CA VAL A 29 -0.47 0.64 10.79
C VAL A 29 -1.86 0.05 10.58
N THR A 30 -1.97 -1.25 10.79
CA THR A 30 -3.26 -1.93 10.90
C THR A 30 -3.55 -2.29 12.34
N VAL A 31 -4.77 -1.98 12.79
CA VAL A 31 -5.28 -2.36 14.11
C VAL A 31 -6.44 -3.32 13.91
N VAL A 32 -6.40 -4.47 14.58
CA VAL A 32 -7.49 -5.44 14.59
C VAL A 32 -8.18 -5.39 15.94
N VAL A 33 -9.49 -5.18 15.93
CA VAL A 33 -10.30 -5.02 17.14
C VAL A 33 -11.38 -6.09 17.24
N ASP A 34 -11.81 -6.37 18.46
CA ASP A 34 -13.03 -7.12 18.71
C ASP A 34 -14.24 -6.35 18.13
N PRO A 35 -15.15 -7.00 17.37
CA PRO A 35 -16.29 -6.34 16.74
C PRO A 35 -17.19 -5.59 17.73
N ALA A 36 -17.25 -6.04 19.00
CA ALA A 36 -18.02 -5.40 20.05
C ALA A 36 -17.36 -4.14 20.63
N LEU A 37 -16.21 -3.69 20.11
CA LEU A 37 -15.72 -2.33 20.37
C LEU A 37 -16.79 -1.32 19.93
N SER A 38 -16.95 -0.19 20.61
CA SER A 38 -17.95 0.82 20.24
C SER A 38 -17.42 1.81 19.22
N ASP A 39 -18.29 2.33 18.36
CA ASP A 39 -17.91 3.35 17.37
C ASP A 39 -17.38 4.62 18.03
N ALA A 40 -17.93 4.99 19.19
CA ALA A 40 -17.41 6.10 19.99
C ALA A 40 -15.95 5.87 20.44
N ALA A 41 -15.54 4.62 20.70
CA ALA A 41 -14.14 4.32 21.02
C ALA A 41 -13.24 4.41 19.77
N VAL A 42 -13.74 4.01 18.60
CA VAL A 42 -13.02 4.14 17.32
C VAL A 42 -12.82 5.60 16.93
N LEU A 43 -13.86 6.45 17.06
CA LEU A 43 -13.74 7.88 16.78
C LEU A 43 -12.78 8.57 17.74
N ARG A 44 -12.88 8.26 19.05
CA ARG A 44 -11.91 8.79 20.03
C ARG A 44 -10.47 8.37 19.71
N LEU A 45 -10.26 7.15 19.19
CA LEU A 45 -8.93 6.72 18.75
C LEU A 45 -8.40 7.62 17.63
N ALA A 46 -9.25 7.95 16.65
CA ALA A 46 -8.89 8.88 15.58
C ALA A 46 -8.52 10.28 16.13
N ASP A 47 -9.31 10.81 17.06
CA ASP A 47 -9.04 12.11 17.69
C ASP A 47 -7.67 12.11 18.39
N VAL A 48 -7.44 11.15 19.30
CA VAL A 48 -6.19 11.09 20.08
C VAL A 48 -4.96 10.89 19.19
N LEU A 49 -5.06 10.06 18.15
CA LEU A 49 -3.92 9.86 17.24
C LEU A 49 -3.66 11.07 16.35
N SER A 50 -4.68 11.87 16.07
CA SER A 50 -4.53 13.10 15.28
C SER A 50 -3.81 14.21 16.05
N ASP A 51 -3.90 14.19 17.39
CA ASP A 51 -3.22 15.15 18.27
C ASP A 51 -1.76 14.76 18.59
N ILE A 52 -1.28 13.61 18.11
CA ILE A 52 0.09 13.16 18.35
C ILE A 52 0.96 13.53 17.15
N ASP A 53 2.09 14.19 17.43
CA ASP A 53 3.09 14.49 16.42
C ASP A 53 3.59 13.20 15.74
N CYS A 54 3.38 13.12 14.42
CA CYS A 54 3.85 12.00 13.62
C CYS A 54 5.33 12.22 13.23
N PRO A 55 6.26 11.32 13.62
CA PRO A 55 7.68 11.44 13.28
C PRO A 55 8.00 11.07 11.82
N ALA A 56 7.02 10.59 11.06
CA ALA A 56 7.16 10.22 9.65
C ALA A 56 6.51 11.28 8.75
N THR A 57 6.43 11.03 7.44
CA THR A 57 5.69 11.95 6.55
C THR A 57 4.19 11.96 6.87
N GLY A 58 3.69 10.88 7.46
CA GLY A 58 2.39 10.79 8.10
C GLY A 58 2.14 9.39 8.63
N LEU A 59 0.97 9.21 9.23
CA LEU A 59 0.43 7.95 9.72
C LEU A 59 -0.79 7.61 8.87
N GLU A 60 -0.75 6.45 8.22
CA GLU A 60 -1.94 5.80 7.66
C GLU A 60 -2.34 4.66 8.62
N LEU A 61 -3.47 4.81 9.28
CA LEU A 61 -3.98 3.83 10.25
C LEU A 61 -5.33 3.28 9.78
N VAL A 62 -5.40 1.96 9.64
CA VAL A 62 -6.63 1.26 9.26
C VAL A 62 -7.05 0.31 10.37
N VAL A 63 -8.30 0.46 10.84
CA VAL A 63 -8.89 -0.41 11.85
C VAL A 63 -9.83 -1.40 11.18
N TYR A 64 -9.71 -2.68 11.53
CA TYR A 64 -10.62 -3.73 11.10
C TYR A 64 -11.23 -4.45 12.29
N ASP A 65 -12.50 -4.84 12.14
CA ASP A 65 -13.10 -5.86 13.00
C ASP A 65 -12.45 -7.23 12.71
N ALA A 66 -12.17 -7.99 13.77
CA ALA A 66 -11.44 -9.25 13.70
C ALA A 66 -12.12 -10.30 12.80
N ASP A 67 -13.44 -10.32 12.76
CA ASP A 67 -14.21 -11.24 11.93
C ASP A 67 -14.18 -10.81 10.44
N VAL A 68 -14.03 -9.53 10.14
CA VAL A 68 -13.90 -9.03 8.77
C VAL A 68 -12.52 -9.33 8.19
N ILE A 69 -11.44 -8.94 8.88
CA ILE A 69 -10.06 -9.14 8.36
C ILE A 69 -9.62 -10.61 8.35
N GLY A 70 -10.21 -11.43 9.22
CA GLY A 70 -10.01 -12.88 9.25
C GLY A 70 -10.74 -13.64 8.13
N ARG A 71 -11.57 -12.95 7.33
CA ARG A 71 -12.27 -13.54 6.17
C ARG A 71 -11.70 -12.99 4.87
N ARG A 72 -11.70 -13.83 3.83
CA ARG A 72 -11.34 -13.40 2.47
C ARG A 72 -12.34 -12.34 2.01
N CYS A 73 -11.83 -11.21 1.53
CA CYS A 73 -12.64 -10.08 1.12
C CYS A 73 -11.91 -9.25 0.06
N ASP A 74 -12.63 -8.88 -0.99
CA ASP A 74 -12.21 -7.98 -2.07
C ASP A 74 -12.65 -6.52 -1.83
N ARG A 75 -13.41 -6.26 -0.77
CA ARG A 75 -13.88 -4.93 -0.36
C ARG A 75 -12.90 -4.26 0.60
N ALA A 76 -12.98 -2.94 0.74
CA ALA A 76 -12.20 -2.19 1.72
C ALA A 76 -12.41 -2.75 3.13
N GLY A 77 -13.64 -2.79 3.62
CA GLY A 77 -14.04 -3.52 4.83
C GLY A 77 -13.47 -2.98 6.15
N TYR A 78 -12.86 -1.79 6.14
CA TYR A 78 -12.38 -1.16 7.36
C TYR A 78 -13.54 -0.59 8.18
N ARG A 79 -13.27 -0.43 9.48
CA ARG A 79 -14.09 0.29 10.44
C ARG A 79 -13.65 1.73 10.62
N LEU A 80 -12.34 1.98 10.48
CA LEU A 80 -11.76 3.31 10.43
C LEU A 80 -10.59 3.31 9.44
N ASP A 81 -10.49 4.39 8.69
CA ASP A 81 -9.32 4.76 7.91
C ASP A 81 -8.96 6.20 8.31
N LEU A 82 -7.78 6.32 8.91
CA LEU A 82 -7.22 7.56 9.43
C LEU A 82 -5.91 7.87 8.71
N ASN A 83 -5.84 9.03 8.07
CA ASN A 83 -4.57 9.63 7.65
C ASN A 83 -4.32 10.91 8.46
N THR A 84 -3.14 11.00 9.07
CA THR A 84 -2.69 12.20 9.80
C THR A 84 -1.19 12.43 9.63
N GLY A 85 -0.67 13.52 10.17
CA GLY A 85 0.72 13.92 10.11
C GLY A 85 1.03 14.98 9.05
N PRO A 86 2.32 15.34 8.90
CA PRO A 86 2.70 16.62 8.29
C PRO A 86 2.50 16.70 6.77
N LEU A 87 2.60 15.58 6.05
CA LEU A 87 2.64 15.55 4.58
C LEU A 87 1.57 14.65 3.95
N LEU A 88 0.68 14.07 4.74
CA LEU A 88 -0.48 13.33 4.25
C LEU A 88 -1.73 14.21 4.30
N PRO A 89 -2.64 14.12 3.30
CA PRO A 89 -3.96 14.72 3.41
C PRO A 89 -4.69 14.12 4.61
N TYR A 90 -5.17 14.98 5.51
CA TYR A 90 -5.94 14.54 6.67
C TYR A 90 -7.21 13.80 6.22
N LYS A 91 -7.45 12.64 6.82
CA LYS A 91 -8.61 11.80 6.51
C LYS A 91 -9.08 11.10 7.78
N VAL A 92 -10.40 11.11 8.00
CA VAL A 92 -11.07 10.21 8.93
C VAL A 92 -12.29 9.67 8.20
N SER A 93 -12.31 8.37 7.93
CA SER A 93 -13.43 7.71 7.28
C SER A 93 -13.85 6.48 8.05
N VAL A 94 -15.17 6.35 8.26
CA VAL A 94 -15.81 5.17 8.88
C VAL A 94 -16.75 4.46 7.89
N ASP A 95 -16.85 4.96 6.66
CA ASP A 95 -17.63 4.33 5.59
C ASP A 95 -16.67 3.70 4.58
N SER A 96 -16.50 2.38 4.67
CA SER A 96 -15.65 1.63 3.76
C SER A 96 -16.31 1.30 2.41
N ALA A 97 -17.60 1.61 2.23
CA ALA A 97 -18.28 1.36 0.96
C ALA A 97 -17.90 2.36 -0.13
N VAL A 98 -17.47 3.56 0.24
CA VAL A 98 -17.07 4.62 -0.70
C VAL A 98 -15.58 4.60 -1.06
N ALA A 99 -14.79 3.78 -0.37
CA ALA A 99 -13.35 3.75 -0.55
C ALA A 99 -12.95 2.86 -1.74
N PRO A 100 -11.92 3.24 -2.52
CA PRO A 100 -11.36 2.37 -3.55
C PRO A 100 -10.79 1.09 -2.92
N ALA A 101 -11.49 -0.03 -3.09
CA ALA A 101 -11.21 -1.26 -2.37
C ALA A 101 -9.80 -1.83 -2.60
N PHE A 102 -9.19 -1.53 -3.75
CA PHE A 102 -7.91 -2.10 -4.16
C PHE A 102 -6.76 -1.77 -3.21
N TRP A 103 -6.76 -0.60 -2.57
CA TRP A 103 -5.73 -0.22 -1.60
C TRP A 103 -5.67 -1.23 -0.44
N TYR A 104 -6.82 -1.45 0.18
CA TYR A 104 -6.97 -2.35 1.33
C TYR A 104 -6.75 -3.82 0.98
N VAL A 105 -7.13 -4.23 -0.23
CA VAL A 105 -6.83 -5.58 -0.70
C VAL A 105 -5.31 -5.78 -0.80
N ILE A 106 -4.59 -4.85 -1.43
CA ILE A 106 -3.13 -4.89 -1.53
C ILE A 106 -2.48 -4.87 -0.14
N ASP A 107 -2.92 -3.97 0.75
CA ASP A 107 -2.32 -3.82 2.08
C ASP A 107 -2.52 -5.06 2.95
N ARG A 108 -3.70 -5.70 2.90
CA ARG A 108 -3.90 -7.01 3.57
C ARG A 108 -3.00 -8.10 3.00
N GLY A 109 -2.74 -8.08 1.69
CA GLY A 109 -1.79 -8.98 1.04
C GLY A 109 -0.37 -8.78 1.55
N VAL A 110 0.09 -7.52 1.61
CA VAL A 110 1.40 -7.14 2.17
C VAL A 110 1.48 -7.49 3.65
N ALA A 111 0.42 -7.24 4.42
CA ALA A 111 0.33 -7.57 5.84
C ALA A 111 0.51 -9.06 6.07
N TRP A 112 -0.28 -9.90 5.40
CA TRP A 112 -0.20 -11.34 5.55
C TRP A 112 1.19 -11.88 5.17
N GLN A 113 1.80 -11.30 4.13
CA GLN A 113 3.12 -11.72 3.65
C GLN A 113 4.25 -11.31 4.60
N SER A 114 4.29 -10.03 5.00
CA SER A 114 5.48 -9.38 5.58
C SER A 114 5.20 -8.49 6.80
N GLY A 115 3.95 -8.41 7.26
CA GLY A 115 3.54 -7.52 8.35
C GLY A 115 4.37 -7.70 9.62
N LYS A 116 4.69 -6.57 10.27
CA LYS A 116 5.51 -6.54 11.49
C LYS A 116 4.61 -6.41 12.69
N LEU A 117 4.53 -7.47 13.51
CA LEU A 117 3.77 -7.45 14.74
C LEU A 117 4.32 -6.38 15.69
N LEU A 118 3.44 -5.49 16.16
CA LEU A 118 3.74 -4.50 17.19
C LEU A 118 3.11 -4.89 18.52
N TYR A 119 1.91 -5.48 18.49
CA TYR A 119 1.19 -5.91 19.69
C TYR A 119 0.18 -7.02 19.37
N GLY A 120 -0.07 -7.91 20.34
CA GLY A 120 -1.15 -8.90 20.28
C GLY A 120 -0.80 -10.14 19.45
N ARG A 121 -1.79 -10.68 18.74
CA ARG A 121 -1.66 -11.95 17.99
C ARG A 121 -0.86 -11.79 16.71
N ALA A 122 -0.15 -12.84 16.30
CA ALA A 122 0.62 -12.85 15.06
C ALA A 122 -0.24 -12.54 13.83
N VAL A 123 0.32 -11.80 12.87
CA VAL A 123 -0.42 -11.30 11.68
C VAL A 123 -1.11 -12.43 10.92
N ARG A 124 -0.43 -13.58 10.75
CA ARG A 124 -0.95 -14.76 10.05
C ARG A 124 -2.08 -15.49 10.78
N GLU A 125 -2.31 -15.20 12.06
CA GLU A 125 -3.44 -15.74 12.81
C GLU A 125 -4.71 -14.89 12.68
N VAL A 126 -4.58 -13.61 12.32
CA VAL A 126 -5.69 -12.64 12.31
C VAL A 126 -6.06 -12.17 10.91
N VAL A 127 -5.11 -12.17 9.97
CA VAL A 127 -5.36 -11.78 8.58
C VAL A 127 -5.59 -13.03 7.74
N ALA A 128 -6.67 -13.04 6.95
CA ALA A 128 -6.90 -14.11 5.98
C ALA A 128 -5.77 -14.17 4.93
N ALA A 129 -5.39 -15.39 4.54
CA ALA A 129 -4.44 -15.57 3.43
C ALA A 129 -5.01 -14.96 2.13
N PRO A 130 -4.23 -14.14 1.40
CA PRO A 130 -4.69 -13.50 0.19
C PRO A 130 -4.89 -14.53 -0.93
N VAL A 131 -5.84 -14.24 -1.82
CA VAL A 131 -6.04 -15.00 -3.07
C VAL A 131 -5.37 -14.21 -4.20
N PHE A 132 -4.55 -14.89 -5.00
CA PHE A 132 -3.79 -14.23 -6.08
C PHE A 132 -4.69 -13.50 -7.08
N THR A 133 -5.84 -14.07 -7.46
CA THR A 133 -6.79 -13.44 -8.39
C THR A 133 -7.34 -12.12 -7.86
N ASP A 134 -7.68 -12.06 -6.57
CA ASP A 134 -8.21 -10.85 -5.93
C ASP A 134 -7.12 -9.78 -5.83
N GLN A 135 -5.90 -10.18 -5.49
CA GLN A 135 -4.74 -9.29 -5.49
C GLN A 135 -4.42 -8.76 -6.89
N LEU A 136 -4.48 -9.60 -7.92
CA LEU A 136 -4.24 -9.19 -9.29
C LEU A 136 -5.32 -8.21 -9.78
N ALA A 137 -6.59 -8.46 -9.44
CA ALA A 137 -7.68 -7.52 -9.72
C ALA A 137 -7.45 -6.17 -9.03
N ALA A 138 -7.01 -6.17 -7.77
CA ALA A 138 -6.64 -4.96 -7.05
C ALA A 138 -5.42 -4.25 -7.68
N VAL A 139 -4.41 -4.99 -8.12
CA VAL A 139 -3.25 -4.43 -8.84
C VAL A 139 -3.67 -3.76 -10.13
N ARG A 140 -4.54 -4.38 -10.93
CA ARG A 140 -5.09 -3.78 -12.16
C ARG A 140 -5.84 -2.48 -11.87
N ALA A 141 -6.66 -2.46 -10.81
CA ALA A 141 -7.36 -1.25 -10.39
C ALA A 141 -6.37 -0.16 -9.92
N SER A 142 -5.35 -0.53 -9.14
CA SER A 142 -4.28 0.38 -8.71
C SER A 142 -3.53 0.97 -9.90
N VAL A 143 -3.20 0.19 -10.92
CA VAL A 143 -2.50 0.68 -12.12
C VAL A 143 -3.37 1.69 -12.88
N ARG A 144 -4.67 1.42 -13.03
CA ARG A 144 -5.61 2.37 -13.64
C ARG A 144 -5.67 3.68 -12.84
N GLU A 145 -5.80 3.62 -11.52
CA GLU A 145 -5.80 4.81 -10.67
C GLU A 145 -4.51 5.62 -10.82
N HIS A 146 -3.34 4.98 -10.81
CA HIS A 146 -2.08 5.71 -11.00
C HIS A 146 -1.94 6.30 -12.42
N ALA A 147 -2.60 5.74 -13.42
CA ALA A 147 -2.54 6.24 -14.80
C ALA A 147 -3.47 7.44 -15.04
N THR A 148 -4.63 7.50 -14.37
CA THR A 148 -5.67 8.52 -14.63
C THR A 148 -5.97 9.43 -13.45
N GLY A 149 -5.60 9.03 -12.23
CA GLY A 149 -5.85 9.74 -10.98
C GLY A 149 -4.93 10.96 -10.79
N ALA A 150 -5.40 11.90 -10.00
CA ALA A 150 -4.68 13.13 -9.67
C ALA A 150 -3.96 13.03 -8.31
N GLY A 151 -2.94 13.86 -8.09
CA GLY A 151 -2.29 14.00 -6.78
C GLY A 151 -1.19 12.98 -6.46
N HIS A 152 -0.89 12.05 -7.37
CA HIS A 152 0.26 11.15 -7.23
C HIS A 152 1.58 11.83 -7.61
N LEU A 153 2.63 11.58 -6.84
CA LEU A 153 3.99 11.94 -7.24
C LEU A 153 4.42 11.03 -8.40
N ALA A 154 5.05 11.63 -9.41
CA ALA A 154 5.46 10.92 -10.62
C ALA A 154 6.45 9.78 -10.36
N ASP A 155 7.38 9.98 -9.42
CA ASP A 155 8.29 8.92 -8.98
C ASP A 155 7.53 7.75 -8.33
N ASN A 156 6.55 8.02 -7.47
CA ASN A 156 5.70 7.00 -6.86
C ASN A 156 4.86 6.25 -7.89
N GLN A 157 4.35 6.93 -8.94
CA GLN A 157 3.64 6.26 -10.04
C GLN A 157 4.56 5.24 -10.74
N VAL A 158 5.78 5.65 -11.10
CA VAL A 158 6.75 4.75 -11.76
C VAL A 158 7.14 3.58 -10.84
N LEU A 159 7.44 3.85 -9.57
CA LEU A 159 7.90 2.83 -8.64
C LEU A 159 6.79 1.85 -8.23
N ASN A 160 5.55 2.33 -8.04
CA ASN A 160 4.40 1.44 -7.86
C ASN A 160 4.14 0.61 -9.12
N GLY A 161 4.27 1.19 -10.32
CA GLY A 161 4.15 0.45 -11.57
C GLY A 161 5.16 -0.69 -11.68
N CYS A 162 6.43 -0.45 -11.32
CA CYS A 162 7.43 -1.52 -11.25
C CYS A 162 7.01 -2.63 -10.28
N ARG A 163 6.52 -2.25 -9.09
CA ARG A 163 6.05 -3.21 -8.08
C ARG A 163 4.85 -4.03 -8.57
N SER A 164 3.93 -3.40 -9.30
CA SER A 164 2.78 -4.08 -9.92
C SER A 164 3.21 -5.13 -10.94
N VAL A 165 4.17 -4.82 -11.83
CA VAL A 165 4.68 -5.78 -12.81
C VAL A 165 5.35 -6.97 -12.13
N VAL A 166 6.21 -6.71 -11.13
CA VAL A 166 6.87 -7.79 -10.39
C VAL A 166 5.86 -8.66 -9.65
N PHE A 167 4.85 -8.05 -9.00
CA PHE A 167 3.80 -8.81 -8.33
C PHE A 167 3.01 -9.68 -9.31
N CYS A 168 2.61 -9.13 -10.47
CA CYS A 168 1.87 -9.86 -11.50
C CYS A 168 2.63 -11.13 -11.96
N ARG A 169 3.95 -11.01 -12.14
CA ARG A 169 4.81 -12.11 -12.60
C ARG A 169 5.11 -13.15 -11.51
N ALA A 170 5.36 -12.71 -10.27
CA ALA A 170 5.93 -13.57 -9.23
C ALA A 170 4.94 -13.93 -8.10
N GLY A 171 3.79 -13.26 -8.01
CA GLY A 171 2.83 -13.42 -6.91
C GLY A 171 3.34 -12.99 -5.54
N GLN A 172 4.45 -12.23 -5.50
CA GLN A 172 5.11 -11.81 -4.26
C GLN A 172 5.25 -10.29 -4.20
N TRP A 173 4.90 -9.72 -3.05
CA TRP A 173 5.10 -8.30 -2.76
C TRP A 173 6.56 -8.03 -2.39
N ILE A 174 7.17 -7.04 -3.03
CA ILE A 174 8.51 -6.56 -2.68
C ILE A 174 8.53 -5.04 -2.53
N ALA A 175 9.60 -4.52 -1.94
CA ALA A 175 9.86 -3.10 -1.84
C ALA A 175 9.83 -2.39 -3.21
N LYS A 176 9.36 -1.14 -3.23
CA LYS A 176 9.26 -0.32 -4.45
C LYS A 176 10.61 -0.17 -5.15
N ARG A 177 11.67 0.10 -4.37
CA ARG A 177 13.03 0.25 -4.92
C ARG A 177 13.58 -1.06 -5.49
N ALA A 178 13.35 -2.18 -4.81
CA ALA A 178 13.79 -3.49 -5.28
C ALA A 178 13.10 -3.87 -6.60
N ALA A 179 11.78 -3.62 -6.71
CA ALA A 179 11.06 -3.85 -7.95
C ALA A 179 11.58 -2.97 -9.09
N ALA A 180 11.82 -1.68 -8.82
CA ALA A 180 12.36 -0.75 -9.80
C ALA A 180 13.75 -1.16 -10.30
N GLN A 181 14.66 -1.59 -9.41
CA GLN A 181 15.98 -2.07 -9.78
C GLN A 181 15.92 -3.31 -10.70
N ARG A 182 15.01 -4.24 -10.40
CA ARG A 182 14.75 -5.41 -11.25
C ARG A 182 14.27 -5.01 -12.65
N ILE A 183 13.21 -4.21 -12.73
CA ILE A 183 12.64 -3.78 -14.01
C ILE A 183 13.63 -2.93 -14.81
N ALA A 184 14.41 -2.06 -14.17
CA ALA A 184 15.46 -1.28 -14.84
C ALA A 184 16.56 -2.16 -15.45
N THR A 185 16.87 -3.30 -14.82
CA THR A 185 17.85 -4.26 -15.35
C THR A 185 17.30 -4.96 -16.60
N GLU A 186 16.04 -5.40 -16.55
CA GLU A 186 15.36 -6.16 -17.61
C GLU A 186 14.95 -5.28 -18.82
N HIS A 187 14.60 -4.00 -18.61
CA HIS A 187 13.99 -3.15 -19.63
C HIS A 187 14.81 -1.88 -19.91
N SER A 188 15.74 -1.96 -20.85
CA SER A 188 16.62 -0.84 -21.25
C SER A 188 15.86 0.42 -21.70
N ARG A 189 14.71 0.26 -22.36
CA ARG A 189 13.84 1.36 -22.80
C ARG A 189 13.40 2.27 -21.65
N PHE A 190 12.97 1.70 -20.54
CA PHE A 190 12.42 2.46 -19.40
C PHE A 190 13.46 2.74 -18.31
N ARG A 191 14.65 2.13 -18.38
CA ARG A 191 15.72 2.31 -17.41
C ARG A 191 16.01 3.78 -17.06
N PRO A 192 16.15 4.72 -18.01
CA PRO A 192 16.45 6.12 -17.67
C PRO A 192 15.37 6.77 -16.78
N LEU A 193 14.09 6.51 -17.08
CA LEU A 193 12.96 7.00 -16.30
C LEU A 193 12.94 6.38 -14.91
N ILE A 194 13.14 5.07 -14.81
CA ILE A 194 13.13 4.34 -13.53
C ILE A 194 14.28 4.80 -12.63
N GLU A 195 15.47 5.02 -13.18
CA GLU A 195 16.60 5.56 -12.42
C GLU A 195 16.35 7.00 -11.95
N GLN A 196 15.67 7.83 -12.76
CA GLN A 196 15.25 9.16 -12.33
C GLN A 196 14.21 9.09 -11.20
N ALA A 197 13.26 8.16 -11.27
CA ALA A 197 12.29 7.90 -10.21
C ALA A 197 12.99 7.46 -8.91
N LEU A 198 13.98 6.56 -9.00
CA LEU A 198 14.78 6.12 -7.85
C LEU A 198 15.55 7.29 -7.21
N ARG A 199 16.24 8.12 -8.00
CA ARG A 199 16.94 9.32 -7.52
C ARG A 199 16.00 10.34 -6.87
N SER A 200 14.79 10.48 -7.40
CA SER A 200 13.74 11.31 -6.80
C SER A 200 13.28 10.75 -5.45
N PHE A 201 13.07 9.43 -5.38
CA PHE A 201 12.59 8.73 -4.18
C PHE A 201 13.61 8.71 -3.03
N GLU A 202 14.90 8.88 -3.33
CA GLU A 202 15.94 9.03 -2.31
C GLU A 202 15.82 10.33 -1.51
N ARG A 203 15.17 11.35 -2.07
CA ARG A 203 14.96 12.67 -1.46
C ARG A 203 13.75 12.65 -0.52
N PRO A 204 13.65 13.60 0.42
CA PRO A 204 12.43 13.85 1.16
C PRO A 204 11.23 14.02 0.22
N ARG A 205 10.03 13.66 0.69
CA ARG A 205 8.81 13.73 -0.12
C ARG A 205 8.54 15.14 -0.67
N ALA A 206 8.85 16.17 0.12
CA ALA A 206 8.70 17.57 -0.27
C ALA A 206 9.68 18.01 -1.38
N ASP A 207 10.77 17.28 -1.55
CA ASP A 207 11.87 17.60 -2.49
C ASP A 207 11.88 16.65 -3.71
N ALA A 208 10.75 16.00 -3.99
CA ALA A 208 10.61 15.09 -5.12
C ALA A 208 10.93 15.80 -6.44
N LEU A 209 11.69 15.13 -7.30
CA LEU A 209 12.04 15.63 -8.62
C LEU A 209 10.84 15.52 -9.56
N SER A 210 10.72 16.47 -10.48
CA SER A 210 9.83 16.33 -11.62
C SER A 210 10.36 15.26 -12.58
N LEU A 211 9.45 14.43 -13.10
CA LEU A 211 9.72 13.45 -14.16
C LEU A 211 8.96 13.87 -15.43
N PRO A 212 9.47 13.55 -16.64
CA PRO A 212 8.78 13.88 -17.89
C PRO A 212 7.42 13.18 -17.98
N ALA A 213 6.33 13.95 -18.05
CA ALA A 213 4.97 13.39 -18.00
C ALA A 213 4.65 12.47 -19.20
N SER A 214 5.24 12.72 -20.37
CA SER A 214 5.13 11.83 -21.53
C SER A 214 5.69 10.44 -21.24
N ASP A 215 6.84 10.38 -20.58
CA ASP A 215 7.58 9.16 -20.33
C ASP A 215 6.89 8.36 -19.23
N VAL A 216 6.40 9.04 -18.19
CA VAL A 216 5.57 8.44 -17.14
C VAL A 216 4.30 7.83 -17.75
N ARG A 217 3.59 8.53 -18.64
CA ARG A 217 2.40 7.98 -19.31
C ARG A 217 2.73 6.77 -20.17
N GLN A 218 3.80 6.84 -20.96
CA GLN A 218 4.22 5.71 -21.79
C GLN A 218 4.59 4.49 -20.94
N PHE A 219 5.30 4.70 -19.83
CA PHE A 219 5.63 3.65 -18.88
C PHE A 219 4.37 3.04 -18.24
N LEU A 220 3.43 3.86 -17.77
CA LEU A 220 2.19 3.36 -17.17
C LEU A 220 1.29 2.62 -18.16
N SER A 221 1.30 3.00 -19.44
CA SER A 221 0.64 2.24 -20.51
C SER A 221 1.22 0.82 -20.62
N TRP A 222 2.55 0.71 -20.66
CA TRP A 222 3.24 -0.58 -20.70
C TRP A 222 3.00 -1.41 -19.42
N VAL A 223 2.98 -0.78 -18.25
CA VAL A 223 2.61 -1.46 -16.98
C VAL A 223 1.19 -2.02 -17.07
N GLY A 224 0.24 -1.24 -17.63
CA GLY A 224 -1.13 -1.66 -17.88
C GLY A 224 -1.20 -2.91 -18.75
N GLU A 225 -0.48 -2.93 -19.87
CA GLU A 225 -0.37 -4.10 -20.73
C GLU A 225 0.17 -5.33 -19.95
N CYS A 226 1.22 -5.16 -19.16
CA CYS A 226 1.81 -6.26 -18.38
C CYS A 226 0.85 -6.87 -17.35
N VAL A 227 0.02 -6.04 -16.68
CA VAL A 227 -0.90 -6.56 -15.64
C VAL A 227 -2.17 -7.16 -16.22
N GLU A 228 -2.56 -6.81 -17.44
CA GLU A 228 -3.73 -7.40 -18.11
C GLU A 228 -3.42 -8.79 -18.68
N HIS A 229 -2.24 -9.03 -19.25
CA HIS A 229 -1.88 -10.32 -19.87
C HIS A 229 -1.47 -11.42 -18.86
N GLY A 230 -1.31 -11.09 -17.57
CA GLY A 230 -0.90 -12.04 -16.54
C GLY A 230 0.57 -12.48 -16.68
N PRO A 231 1.07 -13.42 -15.85
CA PRO A 231 2.34 -14.05 -16.14
C PRO A 231 2.22 -14.74 -17.51
N GLU A 232 3.04 -14.35 -18.48
CA GLU A 232 3.22 -15.12 -19.70
C GLU A 232 3.56 -16.55 -19.27
N GLU A 233 2.74 -17.53 -19.64
CA GLU A 233 3.22 -18.90 -19.69
C GLU A 233 4.40 -18.87 -20.68
N GLU A 234 5.63 -18.98 -20.17
CA GLU A 234 6.80 -19.24 -21.01
C GLU A 234 6.46 -20.47 -21.87
N GLN A 235 6.17 -20.26 -23.15
CA GLN A 235 6.15 -21.35 -24.11
C GLN A 235 7.58 -21.86 -24.19
N PRO A 236 7.84 -23.13 -23.81
CA PRO A 236 9.16 -23.70 -24.03
C PRO A 236 9.39 -23.80 -25.54
N ASP A 237 10.56 -23.32 -25.98
CA ASP A 237 11.13 -23.53 -27.31
C ASP A 237 11.09 -25.01 -27.74
#